data_AF-A0A9X4PLN6-F1
#
_entry.id   AF-A0A9X4PLN6-F1
#
_cell.length_a   1.000
_cell.length_b   1.000
_cell.length_c   1.000
_cell.angle_alpha   90.00
_cell.angle_beta   90.00
_cell.angle_gamma   90.00
#
_symmetry.space_group_name_H-M   'P 1'
#
loop_
_entity.id
_entity.type
_entity.pdbx_description
1 polymer ?
#
loop_
_entity_poly.entity_id
_entity_poly.type
_entity_poly.pdbx_seq_one_letter_code
_entity_poly.pdbx_strand_id
1 'polypeptide(L)'
;METDKTLDELNDTLSMIQNWKVYRSIINHNECIFSVNLAIADIFKDTAFSSVVQFSLTYDVEDTNSDGLPDIAQADILIDKMVKIITQLNALPDTLYSGHVIGNGKNEIFLYKLCERSH
;
A
#
# COMPACT_ATOMS: atom_id res chain seq x y z
N MET A 1 -10.58 -31.53 -13.69
CA MET A 1 -11.79 -30.76 -14.06
C MET A 1 -11.61 -29.42 -13.37
N GLU A 2 -10.94 -28.50 -14.06
CA GLU A 2 -10.65 -27.16 -13.54
C GLU A 2 -11.97 -26.41 -13.37
N THR A 3 -12.14 -25.84 -12.18
CA THR A 3 -13.34 -25.12 -11.76
C THR A 3 -13.39 -23.78 -12.47
N ASP A 4 -14.34 -23.64 -13.39
CA ASP A 4 -14.75 -22.38 -14.00
C ASP A 4 -15.34 -21.51 -12.87
N LYS A 5 -14.53 -20.63 -12.28
CA LYS A 5 -15.01 -19.67 -11.26
C LYS A 5 -16.12 -18.85 -11.91
N THR A 6 -17.29 -18.78 -11.26
CA THR A 6 -18.44 -18.08 -11.84
C THR A 6 -18.13 -16.60 -12.04
N LEU A 7 -18.70 -15.97 -13.07
CA LEU A 7 -18.46 -14.57 -13.42
C LEU A 7 -18.75 -13.63 -12.23
N ASP A 8 -19.71 -13.99 -11.38
CA ASP A 8 -20.06 -13.26 -10.17
C ASP A 8 -18.97 -13.39 -9.09
N GLU A 9 -18.42 -14.59 -8.86
CA GLU A 9 -17.27 -14.77 -7.96
C GLU A 9 -16.02 -14.03 -8.47
N LEU A 10 -15.82 -13.98 -9.79
CA LEU A 10 -14.76 -13.18 -10.41
C LEU A 10 -15.00 -11.68 -10.22
N ASN A 11 -16.23 -11.20 -10.42
CA ASN A 11 -16.59 -9.80 -10.21
C ASN A 11 -16.48 -9.39 -8.74
N ASP A 12 -16.87 -10.25 -7.81
CA ASP A 12 -16.72 -10.03 -6.37
C ASP A 12 -15.25 -9.98 -5.98
N THR A 13 -14.44 -10.92 -6.48
CA THR A 13 -12.98 -10.91 -6.28
C THR A 13 -12.33 -9.66 -6.88
N LEU A 14 -12.74 -9.24 -8.07
CA LEU A 14 -12.26 -8.01 -8.72
C LEU A 14 -12.70 -6.74 -7.98
N SER A 15 -13.92 -6.73 -7.43
CA SER A 15 -14.44 -5.61 -6.63
C SER A 15 -13.68 -5.44 -5.32
N MET A 16 -13.26 -6.54 -4.69
CA MET A 16 -12.34 -6.53 -3.55
C MET A 16 -10.97 -5.95 -3.94
N ILE A 17 -10.42 -6.32 -5.09
CA ILE A 17 -9.11 -5.83 -5.53
C ILE A 17 -9.11 -4.31 -5.82
N GLN A 18 -10.26 -3.69 -6.09
CA GLN A 18 -10.37 -2.29 -6.51
C GLN A 18 -10.88 -1.30 -5.45
N ASN A 19 -10.98 -1.69 -4.18
CA ASN A 19 -11.46 -0.79 -3.12
C ASN A 19 -10.38 0.17 -2.57
N TRP A 20 -9.71 0.89 -3.48
CA TRP A 20 -8.70 1.89 -3.15
C TRP A 20 -9.36 3.21 -2.70
N LYS A 21 -8.90 3.74 -1.58
CA LYS A 21 -9.28 5.05 -1.07
C LYS A 21 -8.03 5.87 -0.79
N VAL A 22 -8.12 7.16 -1.12
CA VAL A 22 -7.08 8.13 -0.81
C VAL A 22 -7.63 9.11 0.22
N TYR A 23 -6.88 9.32 1.28
CA TYR A 23 -7.21 10.26 2.35
C TYR A 23 -6.09 11.28 2.50
N ARG A 24 -6.45 12.48 2.93
CA ARG A 24 -5.49 13.48 3.41
C ARG A 24 -5.81 13.74 4.87
N SER A 25 -4.79 13.72 5.72
CA SER A 25 -4.94 13.98 7.16
C SER A 25 -3.68 14.64 7.71
N ILE A 26 -3.74 15.02 8.97
CA ILE A 26 -2.61 15.57 9.72
C ILE A 26 -2.18 14.53 10.75
N ILE A 27 -0.93 14.07 10.69
CA ILE A 27 -0.33 13.17 11.68
C ILE A 27 0.86 13.88 12.31
N ASN A 28 0.86 13.96 13.66
CA ASN A 28 1.94 14.62 14.41
C ASN A 28 2.27 16.03 13.88
N HIS A 29 1.24 16.79 13.49
CA HIS A 29 1.33 18.14 12.90
C HIS A 29 1.87 18.22 11.47
N ASN A 30 2.12 17.10 10.79
CA ASN A 30 2.53 17.08 9.39
C ASN A 30 1.36 16.67 8.50
N GLU A 31 1.27 17.24 7.31
CA GLU A 31 0.33 16.76 6.33
C GLU A 31 0.77 15.40 5.80
N CYS A 32 -0.21 14.52 5.63
CA CYS A 32 0.00 13.17 5.15
C CYS A 32 -1.08 12.79 4.15
N ILE A 33 -0.67 12.06 3.11
CA ILE A 33 -1.54 11.46 2.12
C ILE A 33 -1.47 9.94 2.31
N PHE A 34 -2.62 9.30 2.44
CA PHE A 34 -2.77 7.86 2.64
C PHE A 34 -3.43 7.28 1.41
N SER A 35 -2.89 6.20 0.87
CA SER A 35 -3.59 5.35 -0.08
C SER A 35 -3.74 3.98 0.55
N VAL A 36 -4.96 3.46 0.62
CA VAL A 36 -5.24 2.17 1.25
C VAL A 36 -6.28 1.41 0.45
N ASN A 37 -6.09 0.10 0.32
CA ASN A 37 -7.12 -0.80 -0.17
C ASN A 37 -7.92 -1.35 1.02
N LEU A 38 -9.16 -0.88 1.17
CA LEU A 38 -10.00 -1.24 2.32
C LEU A 38 -10.41 -2.71 2.32
N ALA A 39 -10.60 -3.33 1.16
CA ALA A 39 -10.94 -4.75 1.10
C ALA A 39 -9.78 -5.63 1.58
N ILE A 40 -8.53 -5.24 1.27
CA ILE A 40 -7.35 -5.92 1.78
C ILE A 40 -7.24 -5.75 3.31
N ALA A 41 -7.57 -4.57 3.82
CA ALA A 41 -7.61 -4.33 5.27
C ALA A 41 -8.68 -5.18 5.98
N ASP A 42 -9.82 -5.44 5.33
CA ASP A 42 -10.86 -6.32 5.87
C ASP A 42 -10.44 -7.80 5.83
N ILE A 43 -9.77 -8.25 4.75
CA ILE A 43 -9.18 -9.61 4.69
C ILE A 43 -8.22 -9.84 5.86
N PHE A 44 -7.39 -8.86 6.21
CA PHE A 44 -6.44 -8.99 7.32
C PHE A 44 -7.10 -9.24 8.67
N LYS A 45 -8.30 -8.69 8.92
CA LYS A 45 -9.00 -8.90 10.20
C LYS A 45 -9.37 -10.37 10.43
N ASP A 46 -9.54 -11.15 9.36
CA ASP A 46 -10.15 -12.47 9.38
C ASP A 46 -9.24 -13.62 8.89
N THR A 47 -7.99 -13.39 8.47
CA THR A 47 -7.18 -14.40 7.74
C THR A 47 -5.71 -14.57 8.19
N ALA A 48 -5.06 -15.62 7.64
CA ALA A 48 -3.69 -16.10 7.91
C ALA A 48 -2.53 -15.14 7.53
N PHE A 49 -2.83 -13.89 7.19
CA PHE A 49 -1.83 -12.83 7.07
C PHE A 49 -1.46 -12.36 8.47
N SER A 50 -0.46 -12.97 9.09
CA SER A 50 -0.09 -12.64 10.48
C SER A 50 0.99 -11.55 10.59
N SER A 51 1.52 -11.08 9.45
CA SER A 51 2.67 -10.18 9.41
C SER A 51 2.47 -9.03 8.45
N VAL A 52 2.87 -7.83 8.89
CA VAL A 52 2.96 -6.62 8.06
C VAL A 52 4.42 -6.37 7.75
N VAL A 53 4.74 -6.23 6.46
CA VAL A 53 6.05 -5.79 5.98
C VAL A 53 5.92 -4.31 5.60
N GLN A 54 6.80 -3.48 6.16
CA GLN A 54 6.83 -2.05 5.90
C GLN A 54 8.17 -1.66 5.27
N PHE A 55 8.11 -0.86 4.20
CA PHE A 55 9.27 -0.21 3.60
C PHE A 55 9.16 1.30 3.74
N SER A 56 10.28 1.98 3.95
CA SER A 56 10.32 3.43 4.02
C SER A 56 11.25 3.99 2.94
N LEU A 57 10.74 4.94 2.16
CA LEU A 57 11.51 5.72 1.22
C LEU A 57 11.56 7.16 1.69
N THR A 58 12.76 7.70 1.91
CA THR A 58 12.93 9.11 2.24
C THR A 58 12.97 9.94 0.96
N TYR A 59 12.43 11.16 1.03
CA TYR A 59 12.53 12.18 -0.01
C TYR A 59 12.86 13.52 0.62
N ASP A 60 13.45 14.42 -0.16
CA ASP A 60 13.78 15.74 0.33
C ASP A 60 12.50 16.59 0.44
N VAL A 61 12.39 17.33 1.53
CA VAL A 61 11.35 18.35 1.70
C VAL A 61 12.07 19.68 1.60
N GLU A 62 11.69 20.54 0.65
CA GLU A 62 12.24 21.89 0.62
C GLU A 62 11.86 22.63 1.92
N ASP A 63 12.79 23.37 2.52
CA ASP A 63 12.55 24.17 3.74
C ASP A 63 11.40 25.19 3.57
N THR A 64 11.02 25.49 2.33
CA THR A 64 9.90 26.36 1.93
C THR A 64 8.53 25.67 2.00
N ASN A 65 8.47 24.33 1.94
CA ASN A 65 7.26 23.54 2.04
C ASN A 65 7.16 22.95 3.45
N SER A 66 6.49 23.68 4.34
CA SER A 66 6.32 23.29 5.75
C SER A 66 5.31 22.15 5.98
N ASP A 67 4.71 21.60 4.93
CA ASP A 67 3.68 20.56 5.03
C ASP A 67 4.26 19.14 5.12
N GLY A 68 5.54 18.97 4.78
CA GLY A 68 6.23 17.67 4.79
C GLY A 68 5.93 16.80 3.57
N LEU A 69 5.23 17.31 2.56
CA LEU A 69 4.91 16.62 1.32
C LEU A 69 6.01 16.84 0.28
N PRO A 70 6.18 15.91 -0.69
CA PRO A 70 7.17 16.09 -1.75
C PRO A 70 6.75 17.21 -2.69
N ASP A 71 7.72 17.99 -3.17
CA ASP A 71 7.51 18.84 -4.33
C ASP A 71 7.31 18.00 -5.61
N ILE A 72 7.04 18.65 -6.75
CA ILE A 72 6.76 17.97 -8.02
C ILE A 72 7.96 17.10 -8.48
N ALA A 73 9.20 17.61 -8.36
CA ALA A 73 10.38 16.89 -8.79
C ALA A 73 10.65 15.67 -7.89
N GLN A 74 10.49 15.82 -6.59
CA GLN A 74 10.60 14.73 -5.62
C GLN A 74 9.46 13.72 -5.77
N ALA A 75 8.25 14.17 -6.09
CA ALA A 75 7.10 13.30 -6.32
C ALA A 75 7.32 12.37 -7.51
N ASP A 76 7.86 12.87 -8.63
CA ASP A 76 8.18 12.05 -9.79
C ASP A 76 9.21 10.95 -9.47
N ILE A 77 10.28 11.32 -8.74
CA ILE A 77 11.30 10.37 -8.28
C ILE A 77 10.70 9.34 -7.33
N LEU A 78 9.84 9.78 -6.41
CA LEU A 78 9.21 8.93 -5.41
C LEU A 78 8.27 7.91 -6.07
N ILE A 79 7.44 8.36 -7.02
CA ILE A 79 6.51 7.50 -7.76
C ILE A 79 7.27 6.44 -8.55
N ASP A 80 8.35 6.79 -9.26
CA ASP A 80 9.16 5.81 -10.00
C ASP A 80 9.76 4.74 -9.07
N LYS A 81 10.31 5.15 -7.92
CA LYS A 81 10.82 4.21 -6.91
C LYS A 81 9.72 3.32 -6.33
N MET A 82 8.56 3.89 -6.03
CA MET A 82 7.40 3.15 -5.52
C MET A 82 6.93 2.10 -6.51
N VAL A 83 6.77 2.46 -7.78
CA VAL A 83 6.33 1.53 -8.83
C VAL A 83 7.30 0.36 -8.93
N LYS A 84 8.62 0.63 -8.93
CA LYS A 84 9.66 -0.43 -8.93
C LYS A 84 9.54 -1.37 -7.74
N ILE A 85 9.40 -0.83 -6.52
CA ILE A 85 9.31 -1.62 -5.29
C ILE A 85 8.01 -2.42 -5.26
N ILE A 86 6.87 -1.79 -5.51
CA ILE A 86 5.57 -2.47 -5.53
C ILE A 86 5.56 -3.57 -6.58
N THR A 87 6.16 -3.34 -7.76
CA THR A 87 6.27 -4.36 -8.82
C THR A 87 7.10 -5.56 -8.37
N GLN A 88 8.27 -5.32 -7.75
CA GLN A 88 9.13 -6.39 -7.26
C GLN A 88 8.49 -7.17 -6.09
N LEU A 89 7.83 -6.46 -5.17
CA LEU A 89 7.23 -7.09 -4.01
C LEU A 89 5.94 -7.84 -4.33
N ASN A 90 5.13 -7.35 -5.28
CA ASN A 90 3.97 -8.08 -5.78
C ASN A 90 4.36 -9.33 -6.58
N ALA A 91 5.61 -9.44 -7.03
CA ALA A 91 6.12 -10.66 -7.65
C ALA A 91 6.48 -11.75 -6.62
N LEU A 92 6.59 -11.40 -5.32
CA LEU A 92 6.80 -12.37 -4.27
C LEU A 92 5.48 -13.14 -4.03
N PRO A 93 5.55 -14.47 -3.87
CA PRO A 93 4.38 -15.22 -3.45
C PRO A 93 3.91 -14.69 -2.09
N ASP A 94 2.63 -14.87 -1.81
CA ASP A 94 2.05 -14.63 -0.49
C ASP A 94 2.12 -13.20 0.04
N THR A 95 2.37 -12.23 -0.84
CA THR A 95 2.49 -10.81 -0.49
C THR A 95 1.38 -10.00 -1.14
N LEU A 96 0.69 -9.16 -0.36
CA LEU A 96 -0.37 -8.28 -0.82
C LEU A 96 -0.05 -6.83 -0.44
N TYR A 97 0.15 -5.98 -1.45
CA TYR A 97 0.29 -4.55 -1.24
C TYR A 97 -1.02 -3.92 -0.76
N SER A 98 -1.01 -3.28 0.42
CA SER A 98 -2.21 -2.77 1.07
C SER A 98 -2.34 -1.25 1.04
N GLY A 99 -1.24 -0.53 0.82
CA GLY A 99 -1.27 0.92 0.79
C GLY A 99 0.06 1.58 1.12
N HIS A 100 0.05 2.90 1.12
CA HIS A 100 1.19 3.71 1.54
C HIS A 100 0.76 5.01 2.22
N VAL A 101 1.71 5.63 2.91
CA VAL A 101 1.57 6.94 3.55
C VAL A 101 2.73 7.83 3.15
N ILE A 102 2.43 8.96 2.51
CA ILE A 102 3.41 9.99 2.14
C ILE A 102 3.23 11.17 3.09
N GLY A 103 4.30 11.57 3.77
CA GLY A 103 4.31 12.75 4.63
C GLY A 103 5.57 12.80 5.49
N ASN A 104 5.89 14.00 6.00
CA ASN A 104 7.04 14.24 6.85
C ASN A 104 8.37 13.71 6.25
N GLY A 105 8.60 13.97 4.96
CA GLY A 105 9.84 13.57 4.26
C GLY A 105 10.00 12.06 4.02
N LYS A 106 8.95 11.27 4.22
CA LYS A 106 8.98 9.82 4.01
C LYS A 106 7.71 9.29 3.36
N ASN A 107 7.89 8.18 2.67
CA ASN A 107 6.84 7.35 2.14
C ASN A 107 6.94 5.96 2.75
N GLU A 108 5.92 5.59 3.52
CA GLU A 108 5.82 4.30 4.18
C GLU A 108 4.89 3.40 3.37
N ILE A 109 5.41 2.31 2.83
CA ILE A 109 4.69 1.34 1.99
C ILE A 109 4.38 0.11 2.85
N PHE A 110 3.12 -0.33 2.84
CA PHE A 110 2.62 -1.43 3.65
C PHE A 110 2.21 -2.61 2.76
N LEU A 111 2.68 -3.80 3.14
CA LEU A 111 2.30 -5.05 2.52
C LEU A 111 1.94 -6.07 3.60
N TYR A 112 0.91 -6.86 3.34
CA TYR A 112 0.61 -8.03 4.16
C TYR A 112 1.31 -9.25 3.58
N LYS A 113 1.81 -10.10 4.47
CA LYS A 113 2.41 -11.38 4.09
C LYS A 113 1.65 -12.55 4.73
N LEU A 114 1.24 -13.54 3.95
CA LEU A 114 0.72 -14.80 4.51
C LEU A 114 1.87 -15.49 5.25
N CYS A 115 1.62 -15.89 6.48
CA CYS A 115 2.47 -16.84 7.15
C CYS A 115 1.78 -18.20 7.09
N GLU A 116 2.49 -19.21 6.60
CA GLU A 116 2.09 -20.59 6.83
C GLU A 116 1.97 -20.79 8.35
N ARG A 117 0.83 -21.33 8.80
CA ARG A 117 0.71 -21.76 10.20
C ARG A 117 1.77 -22.84 10.42
N SER A 118 2.76 -22.54 11.25
CA SER A 118 3.70 -23.55 11.73
C SER A 118 2.89 -24.60 12.49
N HIS A 119 2.91 -25.83 12.01
CA HIS A 119 2.39 -27.01 12.70
C HIS A 119 3.27 -27.36 13.91
#